data_AF-A0A8B4S2S9-F1
#
_entry.id   AF-A0A8B4S2S9-F1
#
_cell.length_a   1.000
_cell.length_b   1.000
_cell.length_c   1.000
_cell.angle_alpha   90.00
_cell.angle_beta   90.00
_cell.angle_gamma   90.00
#
_symmetry.space_group_name_H-M   'P 1'
#
loop_
_entity.id
_entity.type
_entity.pdbx_description
1 polymer ?
#
loop_
_entity_poly.entity_id
_entity_poly.type
_entity_poly.pdbx_seq_one_letter_code
_entity_poly.pdbx_strand_id
1 'polypeptide(L)' 'MESQEAWRRRQWRKVHLGIDAQTMQIRAIVVTTNEVGDSPVVAELLGQIPNT' A
#
# COMPACT_ATOMS: atom_id res chain seq x y z
N MET A 1 26.75 15.52 -17.65
CA MET A 1 26.61 14.08 -17.33
C MET A 1 27.13 13.90 -15.92
N GLU A 2 26.30 14.33 -14.96
CA GLU A 2 26.67 14.41 -13.55
C GLU A 2 26.23 13.10 -12.89
N SER A 3 27.15 12.50 -12.14
CA SER A 3 27.09 11.17 -11.55
C SER A 3 25.78 10.91 -10.79
N GLN A 4 24.95 9.98 -11.28
CA GLN A 4 23.75 9.46 -10.60
C GLN A 4 24.09 8.50 -9.45
N GLU A 5 25.11 8.82 -8.65
CA GLU A 5 25.39 8.08 -7.42
C GLU A 5 25.00 8.90 -6.19
N ALA A 6 23.82 9.55 -6.26
CA ALA A 6 23.10 9.91 -5.06
C ALA A 6 22.53 8.62 -4.46
N TRP A 7 23.33 7.98 -3.61
CA TRP A 7 22.92 7.07 -2.53
C TRP A 7 21.40 6.85 -2.48
N ARG A 8 20.90 5.75 -3.04
CA ARG A 8 19.48 5.35 -2.93
C ARG A 8 19.19 5.07 -1.45
N ARG A 9 18.86 6.11 -0.68
CA ARG A 9 18.46 6.00 0.73
C ARG A 9 17.33 4.98 0.80
N ARG A 10 17.44 4.03 1.75
CA ARG A 10 16.36 3.11 2.10
C ARG A 10 15.10 3.93 2.36
N GLN A 11 14.09 3.81 1.50
CA GLN A 11 12.77 4.40 1.71
C GLN A 11 11.86 3.33 2.28
N TRP A 12 11.28 3.61 3.45
CA TRP A 12 10.22 2.77 4.02
C TRP A 12 8.89 3.20 3.42
N ARG A 13 8.06 2.21 3.08
CA ARG A 13 6.69 2.39 2.58
C ARG A 13 5.73 1.75 3.59
N LYS A 14 4.53 2.29 3.69
CA LYS A 14 3.43 1.67 4.44
C LYS A 14 2.76 0.64 3.55
N VAL A 15 2.38 -0.49 4.13
CA VAL A 15 1.60 -1.53 3.46
C VAL A 15 0.30 -1.68 4.24
N HIS A 16 -0.83 -1.46 3.55
CA HIS A 16 -2.16 -1.69 4.07
C HIS A 16 -2.70 -2.99 3.48
N LEU A 17 -3.10 -3.93 4.34
CA LEU A 17 -3.65 -5.23 3.95
C LEU A 17 -5.08 -5.37 4.44
N GLY A 18 -6.00 -5.64 3.51
CA GLY A 18 -7.34 -6.10 3.82
C GLY A 18 -7.36 -7.64 3.84
N ILE A 19 -7.82 -8.23 4.94
CA ILE A 19 -7.88 -9.69 5.11
C ILE A 19 -9.35 -10.10 5.30
N ASP A 20 -9.74 -11.17 4.62
CA ASP A 20 -11.01 -11.84 4.86
C ASP A 20 -10.96 -12.57 6.21
N ALA A 21 -11.83 -12.18 7.13
CA ALA A 21 -11.78 -12.68 8.51
C ALA A 21 -12.11 -14.18 8.65
N GLN A 22 -12.76 -14.79 7.67
CA GLN A 22 -13.16 -16.20 7.73
C GLN A 22 -12.13 -17.12 7.08
N THR A 23 -11.58 -16.68 5.95
CA THR A 23 -10.67 -17.49 5.13
C THR A 23 -9.20 -17.15 5.36
N MET A 24 -8.92 -16.05 6.07
CA MET A 24 -7.57 -15.49 6.27
C MET A 24 -6.87 -15.10 4.95
N GLN A 25 -7.62 -14.98 3.85
CA GLN A 25 -7.08 -14.58 2.55
C GLN A 25 -6.90 -13.07 2.50
N ILE A 26 -5.81 -12.61 1.86
CA ILE A 26 -5.63 -11.19 1.52
C ILE A 26 -6.61 -10.84 0.39
N ARG A 27 -7.43 -9.81 0.60
CA ARG A 27 -8.47 -9.36 -0.35
C ARG A 27 -8.17 -7.99 -0.95
N ALA A 28 -7.31 -7.21 -0.30
CA ALA A 28 -6.91 -5.90 -0.79
C ALA A 28 -5.49 -5.56 -0.30
N ILE A 29 -4.73 -4.83 -1.11
CA ILE A 29 -3.40 -4.34 -0.79
C ILE A 29 -3.20 -2.94 -1.35
N VAL A 30 -2.67 -2.03 -0.53
CA VAL A 30 -2.20 -0.72 -1.00
C VAL A 30 -0.84 -0.44 -0.38
N VAL A 31 0.08 0.06 -1.20
CA VAL A 31 1.42 0.48 -0.75
C VAL A 31 1.53 1.98 -0.92
N THR A 32 1.81 2.70 0.17
CA THR A 32 1.91 4.16 0.16
C THR A 32 3.24 4.65 0.71
N THR A 33 3.52 5.93 0.46
CA THR A 33 4.61 6.64 1.10
C THR A 33 4.25 6.99 2.54
N ASN A 34 5.23 7.38 3.36
CA ASN A 34 4.97 7.68 4.76
C ASN A 34 4.12 8.94 4.97
N GLU A 35 4.07 9.87 4.01
CA GLU A 35 3.24 11.07 4.08
C GLU A 35 1.73 10.79 3.94
N VAL A 36 1.33 9.63 3.42
CA VAL A 36 -0.08 9.28 3.27
C VAL A 36 -0.61 8.68 4.58
N GLY A 37 -1.70 9.26 5.11
CA GLY A 37 -2.44 8.71 6.24
C GLY A 37 -3.35 7.55 5.85
N ASP A 38 -4.05 6.96 6.81
CA ASP A 38 -4.82 5.73 6.58
C ASP A 38 -6.21 6.00 5.96
N SER A 39 -6.84 7.15 6.22
CA SER A 39 -8.18 7.42 5.67
C SER A 39 -8.22 7.53 4.13
N PRO A 40 -7.25 8.19 3.46
CA PRO A 40 -7.25 8.28 1.99
C PRO A 40 -7.19 6.93 1.26
N VAL A 41 -6.61 5.88 1.85
CA VAL A 41 -6.41 4.58 1.18
C VAL A 41 -7.65 3.67 1.20
N VAL A 42 -8.69 4.03 1.97
CA VAL A 42 -9.87 3.17 2.16
C VAL A 42 -10.62 2.91 0.86
N ALA A 43 -10.86 3.95 0.04
CA ALA A 43 -11.61 3.80 -1.21
C ALA A 43 -10.90 2.86 -2.20
N GLU A 44 -9.57 2.96 -2.29
CA GLU A 44 -8.76 2.10 -3.15
C GLU A 44 -8.79 0.64 -2.66
N LEU A 45 -8.71 0.41 -1.35
CA LEU A 45 -8.80 -0.93 -0.76
C LEU A 45 -10.17 -1.57 -1.04
N LEU A 46 -11.27 -0.82 -0.85
CA LEU A 46 -12.62 -1.33 -1.09
C LEU A 46 -12.86 -1.67 -2.57
N GLY A 47 -12.27 -0.90 -3.49
CA GLY A 47 -12.36 -1.16 -4.93
C GLY A 47 -11.70 -2.48 -5.39
N GLN A 48 -10.82 -3.08 -4.58
CA GLN A 48 -10.18 -4.37 -4.87
C GLN A 48 -11.04 -5.57 -4.45
N ILE A 49 -12.03 -5.34 -3.59
CA ILE A 49 -12.92 -6.39 -3.12
C ILE A 49 -14.04 -6.57 -4.17
N PRO A 50 -14.26 -7.79 -4.69
CA PRO A 50 -15.33 -8.03 -5.66
C PRO A 50 -16.70 -7.68 -5.08
N ASN A 51 -17.52 -6.98 -5.88
CA ASN A 51 -18.94 -6.85 -5.58
C ASN A 51 -19.60 -8.23 -5.72
N THR A 52 -20.40 -8.61 -4.73
CA THR A 52 -21.19 -9.86 -4.76
C THR A 52 -22.47 -9.66 -5.55
#